data_AF-A0A9P1KDS3-F1
#
_entry.id   AF-A0A9P1KDS3-F1
#
_cell.length_a   1.000
_cell.length_b   1.000
_cell.length_c   1.000
_cell.angle_alpha   90.00
_cell.angle_beta   90.00
_cell.angle_gamma   90.00
#
_symmetry.space_group_name_H-M   'P 1'
#
loop_
_entity.id
_entity.type
_entity.pdbx_description
1 polymer ?
#
loop_
_entity_poly.entity_id
_entity_poly.type
_entity_poly.pdbx_seq_one_letter_code
_entity_poly.pdbx_strand_id
1 'polypeptide(L)'
;MIGSDSDRVPSVSVSDRHHGDPSTHTHPHVHSEESLKRIINRLSRIEGHIRGVKTMVQESRPCPDVLVQIAAVRGALDRVARIILDEHLTECIARAAKEGNIDVEIEELKAALDRFIP
;
A
#
# COMPACT_ATOMS: atom_id res chain seq x y z
N MET A 1 -46.26 5.50 -22.24
CA MET A 1 -45.43 5.06 -23.38
C MET A 1 -44.17 5.90 -23.39
N ILE A 2 -43.07 5.31 -23.88
CA ILE A 2 -41.67 5.75 -23.88
C ILE A 2 -40.92 5.27 -22.63
N GLY A 3 -40.23 4.15 -22.81
CA GLY A 3 -39.21 3.65 -21.90
C GLY A 3 -37.86 4.33 -22.12
N SER A 4 -36.95 4.12 -21.19
CA SER A 4 -35.51 4.18 -21.41
C SER A 4 -34.87 3.22 -20.42
N ASP A 5 -34.44 2.12 -21.00
CA ASP A 5 -33.63 1.06 -20.45
C ASP A 5 -32.23 1.58 -20.10
N SER A 6 -31.47 0.77 -19.38
CA SER A 6 -30.01 0.84 -19.23
C SER A 6 -29.45 1.83 -18.19
N ASP A 7 -29.21 1.31 -16.98
CA ASP A 7 -27.86 1.35 -16.39
C ASP A 7 -27.74 0.22 -15.36
N ARG A 8 -27.57 -0.99 -15.90
CA ARG A 8 -27.23 -2.20 -15.16
C ARG A 8 -25.72 -2.19 -14.92
N VAL A 9 -25.31 -2.05 -13.66
CA VAL A 9 -23.90 -2.21 -13.25
C VAL A 9 -23.42 -3.60 -13.71
N PRO A 10 -22.32 -3.71 -14.48
CA PRO A 10 -21.81 -5.01 -14.86
C PRO A 10 -21.09 -5.64 -13.67
N SER A 11 -21.56 -6.81 -13.25
CA SER A 11 -20.87 -7.69 -12.33
C SER A 11 -19.57 -8.17 -12.99
N VAL A 12 -18.43 -7.67 -12.54
CA VAL A 12 -17.12 -8.12 -13.00
C VAL A 12 -16.85 -9.49 -12.39
N SER A 13 -17.10 -10.54 -13.17
CA SER A 13 -16.68 -11.90 -12.87
C SER A 13 -15.18 -12.03 -13.14
N VAL A 14 -14.36 -11.86 -12.10
CA VAL A 14 -12.92 -12.11 -12.17
C VAL A 14 -12.70 -13.63 -12.15
N SER A 15 -12.61 -14.22 -13.34
CA SER A 15 -12.09 -15.57 -13.51
C SER A 15 -10.67 -15.42 -14.04
N ASP A 16 -9.70 -15.37 -13.14
CA ASP A 16 -8.29 -15.36 -13.51
C ASP A 16 -7.60 -16.52 -12.80
N ARG A 17 -7.24 -17.52 -13.60
CA ARG A 17 -6.55 -18.74 -13.16
C ARG A 17 -5.08 -18.39 -12.92
N HIS A 18 -4.76 -17.91 -11.73
CA HIS A 18 -3.37 -17.80 -11.29
C HIS A 18 -2.94 -19.13 -10.65
N HIS A 19 -1.96 -19.77 -11.27
CA HIS A 19 -1.16 -20.83 -10.67
C HIS A 19 -0.31 -20.18 -9.56
N GLY A 20 -0.90 -19.99 -8.39
CA GLY A 20 -0.24 -19.44 -7.22
C GLY A 20 0.58 -20.51 -6.52
N ASP A 21 1.83 -20.19 -6.22
CA ASP A 21 2.66 -20.89 -5.24
C ASP A 21 1.86 -21.05 -3.93
N PRO A 22 1.72 -22.27 -3.37
CA PRO A 22 0.91 -22.53 -2.19
C PRO A 22 1.43 -21.87 -0.90
N SER A 23 2.51 -21.10 -0.95
CA SER A 23 3.14 -20.47 0.22
C SER A 23 2.93 -18.96 0.36
N THR A 24 2.14 -18.31 -0.51
CA THR A 24 1.84 -16.86 -0.37
C THR A 24 0.35 -16.64 -0.09
N HIS A 25 -0.05 -16.75 1.17
CA HIS A 25 -1.36 -16.26 1.62
C HIS A 25 -1.39 -14.73 1.53
N THR A 26 -1.83 -14.21 0.39
CA THR A 26 -2.00 -12.76 0.19
C THR A 26 -3.33 -12.35 0.81
N HIS A 27 -3.32 -12.04 2.11
CA HIS A 27 -4.50 -11.58 2.81
C HIS A 27 -4.86 -10.12 2.43
N PRO A 28 -6.15 -9.77 2.28
CA PRO A 28 -6.54 -8.37 2.10
C PRO A 28 -6.14 -7.57 3.34
N HIS A 29 -5.33 -6.52 3.18
CA HIS A 29 -5.04 -5.58 4.27
C HIS A 29 -6.32 -4.84 4.67
N VAL A 30 -6.77 -4.98 5.92
CA VAL A 30 -8.01 -4.36 6.41
C VAL A 30 -7.68 -3.10 7.21
N HIS A 31 -7.48 -1.99 6.51
CA HIS A 31 -7.33 -0.71 7.20
C HIS A 31 -8.65 -0.28 7.83
N SER A 32 -8.61 0.20 9.07
CA SER A 32 -9.72 0.99 9.62
C SER A 32 -10.01 2.18 8.69
N GLU A 33 -11.26 2.64 8.62
CA GLU A 33 -11.65 3.75 7.76
C GLU A 33 -10.80 5.01 8.02
N GLU A 34 -10.49 5.26 9.31
CA GLU A 34 -9.59 6.34 9.70
C GLU A 34 -8.19 6.15 9.15
N SER A 35 -7.62 4.94 9.26
CA SER A 35 -6.26 4.70 8.78
C SER A 35 -6.15 4.75 7.26
N LEU A 36 -7.12 4.17 6.56
CA LEU A 36 -7.22 4.24 5.11
C LEU A 36 -7.16 5.71 4.64
N LYS A 37 -7.99 6.57 5.25
CA LYS A 37 -8.01 8.01 4.95
C LYS A 37 -6.68 8.68 5.26
N ARG A 38 -6.02 8.33 6.38
CA ARG A 38 -4.69 8.87 6.72
C ARG A 38 -3.62 8.46 5.71
N ILE A 39 -3.60 7.19 5.29
CA ILE A 39 -2.66 6.64 4.31
C ILE A 39 -2.86 7.34 2.96
N ILE A 40 -4.10 7.40 2.46
CA ILE A 40 -4.44 8.09 1.20
C ILE A 40 -3.97 9.54 1.24
N ASN A 41 -4.28 10.29 2.31
CA ASN A 41 -3.86 11.69 2.45
C ASN A 41 -2.33 11.86 2.46
N ARG A 42 -1.57 10.88 2.97
CA ARG A 42 -0.10 10.92 2.94
C ARG A 42 0.41 10.64 1.54
N LEU A 43 -0.14 9.63 0.86
CA LEU A 43 0.19 9.31 -0.52
C LEU A 43 -0.09 10.49 -1.47
N SER A 44 -1.23 11.17 -1.35
CA SER A 44 -1.55 12.35 -2.15
C SER A 44 -0.54 13.49 -1.95
N ARG A 45 -0.02 13.68 -0.74
CA ARG A 45 1.06 14.66 -0.48
C ARG A 45 2.38 14.24 -1.12
N ILE A 46 2.73 12.96 -1.04
CA ILE A 46 3.92 12.40 -1.67
C ILE A 46 3.86 12.59 -3.19
N GLU A 47 2.70 12.35 -3.79
CA GLU A 47 2.48 12.60 -5.22
C GLU A 47 2.74 14.07 -5.57
N GLY A 48 2.25 15.01 -4.76
CA GLY A 48 2.55 16.44 -4.89
C GLY A 48 4.05 16.76 -4.82
N HIS A 49 4.78 16.14 -3.88
CA HIS A 49 6.24 16.30 -3.80
C HIS A 49 6.96 15.77 -5.04
N ILE A 50 6.54 14.60 -5.57
CA ILE A 50 7.12 14.03 -6.79
C ILE A 50 6.89 14.96 -8.00
N ARG A 51 5.68 15.53 -8.11
CA ARG A 51 5.40 16.54 -9.14
C ARG A 51 6.31 17.76 -8.98
N GLY A 52 6.55 18.21 -7.75
CA GLY A 52 7.51 19.28 -7.44
C GLY A 52 8.94 18.94 -7.90
N VAL A 53 9.44 17.75 -7.57
CA VAL A 53 10.75 17.27 -8.02
C VAL A 53 10.85 17.26 -9.55
N LYS A 54 9.81 16.79 -10.25
CA LYS A 54 9.75 16.82 -11.71
C LYS A 54 9.90 18.25 -12.25
N THR A 55 9.19 19.22 -11.68
CA THR A 55 9.31 20.64 -12.06
C THR A 55 10.73 21.16 -11.83
N MET A 56 11.36 20.85 -10.69
CA MET A 56 12.73 21.30 -10.40
C MET A 56 13.75 20.80 -11.43
N VAL A 57 13.57 19.57 -11.93
CA VAL A 57 14.42 19.01 -12.99
C VAL A 57 14.18 19.72 -14.33
N GLN A 58 12.91 19.97 -14.68
CA GLN A 58 12.56 20.70 -15.90
C GLN A 58 13.12 22.13 -15.91
N GLU A 59 13.17 22.77 -14.74
CA GLU A 59 13.74 24.10 -14.52
C GLU A 59 15.26 24.11 -14.39
N SER A 60 15.94 22.95 -14.51
CA SER A 60 17.39 22.82 -14.35
C SER A 60 17.92 23.40 -13.02
N ARG A 61 17.17 23.19 -11.92
CA ARG A 61 17.58 23.61 -10.58
C ARG A 61 18.85 22.88 -10.11
N PRO A 62 19.62 23.46 -9.16
CA PRO A 62 20.84 22.83 -8.66
C PRO A 62 20.61 21.41 -8.15
N CYS A 63 21.49 20.48 -8.54
CA CYS A 63 21.41 19.08 -8.13
C CYS A 63 21.27 18.88 -6.61
N PRO A 64 21.99 19.61 -5.73
CA PRO A 64 21.82 19.47 -4.28
C PRO A 64 20.38 19.73 -3.81
N ASP A 65 19.69 20.72 -4.36
CA ASP A 65 18.30 21.04 -4.01
C ASP A 65 17.36 19.89 -4.41
N VAL A 66 17.56 19.34 -5.61
CA VAL A 66 16.77 18.20 -6.11
C VAL A 66 16.98 16.98 -5.21
N LEU A 67 18.22 16.70 -4.81
CA LEU A 67 18.54 15.59 -3.92
C LEU A 67 17.91 15.74 -2.54
N VAL A 68 17.85 16.96 -1.99
CA VAL A 68 17.14 17.24 -0.73
C VAL A 68 15.65 16.91 -0.84
N GLN A 69 15.00 17.28 -1.95
CA GLN A 69 13.59 16.96 -2.16
C GLN A 69 13.35 15.46 -2.36
N ILE A 70 14.23 14.76 -3.08
CA ILE A 70 14.18 13.30 -3.20
C ILE A 70 14.32 12.63 -1.83
N ALA A 71 15.24 13.11 -0.98
CA ALA A 71 15.38 12.59 0.38
C ALA A 71 14.12 12.82 1.22
N ALA A 72 13.45 13.97 1.07
CA ALA A 72 12.19 14.25 1.74
C ALA A 72 11.06 13.32 1.27
N VAL A 73 10.98 13.02 -0.04
CA VAL A 73 10.04 12.05 -0.62
C VAL A 73 10.30 10.66 -0.05
N ARG A 74 11.56 10.20 -0.04
CA ARG A 74 11.94 8.90 0.53
C ARG A 74 11.52 8.79 1.99
N GLY A 75 11.87 9.77 2.82
CA GLY A 75 11.47 9.76 4.23
C GLY A 75 9.96 9.83 4.44
N ALA A 76 9.20 10.43 3.52
CA ALA A 76 7.73 10.40 3.55
C ALA A 76 7.17 9.02 3.19
N LEU A 77 7.75 8.35 2.20
CA LEU A 77 7.42 6.98 1.84
C LEU A 77 7.72 6.02 2.98
N ASP A 78 8.90 6.11 3.60
CA ASP A 78 9.30 5.28 4.74
C ASP A 78 8.28 5.37 5.89
N ARG A 79 7.75 6.58 6.16
CA ARG A 79 6.70 6.79 7.16
C ARG A 79 5.36 6.13 6.80
N VAL A 80 4.97 6.15 5.52
CA VAL A 80 3.73 5.47 5.08
C VAL A 80 3.91 3.97 5.16
N ALA A 81 5.06 3.48 4.69
CA ALA A 81 5.41 2.08 4.71
C ALA A 81 5.39 1.54 6.16
N ARG A 82 5.94 2.30 7.13
CA ARG A 82 5.89 1.95 8.55
C ARG A 82 4.48 1.82 9.11
N ILE A 83 3.56 2.72 8.74
CA ILE A 83 2.16 2.66 9.21
C ILE A 83 1.49 1.37 8.72
N ILE A 84 1.67 1.04 7.44
CA ILE A 84 1.11 -0.18 6.84
C ILE A 84 1.69 -1.42 7.52
N LEU A 85 3.01 -1.43 7.75
CA LEU A 85 3.66 -2.52 8.46
C LEU A 85 3.10 -2.69 9.87
N ASP A 86 3.06 -1.63 10.69
CA ASP A 86 2.57 -1.69 12.08
C ASP A 86 1.12 -2.23 12.15
N GLU A 87 0.27 -1.88 11.20
CA GLU A 87 -1.10 -2.41 11.10
C GLU A 87 -1.12 -3.89 10.75
N HIS A 88 -0.31 -4.31 9.78
CA HIS A 88 -0.17 -5.72 9.43
C HIS A 88 0.37 -6.56 10.60
N LEU A 89 1.37 -6.05 11.34
CA LEU A 89 1.88 -6.70 12.55
C LEU A 89 0.77 -6.96 13.57
N THR A 90 -0.03 -5.92 13.81
CA THR A 90 -1.11 -5.97 14.81
C THR A 90 -2.17 -7.01 14.44
N GLU A 91 -2.53 -7.09 13.16
CA GLU A 91 -3.50 -8.07 12.66
C GLU A 91 -2.96 -9.51 12.69
N CYS A 92 -1.73 -9.74 12.19
CA CYS A 92 -1.11 -11.07 12.20
C CYS A 92 -0.99 -11.63 13.62
N ILE A 93 -0.53 -10.81 14.57
CA ILE A 93 -0.41 -11.23 15.98
C ILE A 93 -1.79 -11.50 16.59
N ALA A 94 -2.79 -10.65 16.31
CA ALA A 94 -4.14 -10.83 16.82
C ALA A 94 -4.80 -12.13 16.29
N ARG A 95 -4.57 -12.47 15.01
CA ARG A 95 -5.04 -13.72 14.41
C ARG A 95 -4.32 -14.93 14.96
N ALA A 96 -2.97 -14.88 15.02
CA ALA A 96 -2.15 -15.93 15.62
C ALA A 96 -2.63 -16.31 17.02
N ALA A 97 -2.93 -15.29 17.85
CA ALA A 97 -3.44 -15.47 19.20
C ALA A 97 -4.86 -16.08 19.25
N LYS A 98 -5.70 -15.80 18.25
CA LYS A 98 -7.10 -16.25 18.21
C LYS A 98 -7.27 -17.64 17.60
N GLU A 99 -6.53 -17.93 16.54
CA GLU A 99 -6.69 -19.12 15.69
C GLU A 99 -5.68 -20.22 16.02
N GLY A 100 -4.63 -19.92 16.81
CA GLY A 100 -3.60 -20.87 17.22
C GLY A 100 -2.57 -21.19 16.14
N ASN A 101 -2.65 -20.55 14.97
CA ASN A 101 -1.76 -20.75 13.82
C ASN A 101 -0.51 -19.87 13.89
N ILE A 102 0.18 -19.88 15.03
CA ILE A 102 1.29 -18.96 15.32
C ILE A 102 2.43 -19.09 14.29
N ASP A 103 2.78 -20.31 13.89
CA ASP A 103 3.91 -20.54 12.97
C ASP A 103 3.65 -19.96 11.58
N VAL A 104 2.41 -20.05 11.07
CA VAL A 104 2.04 -19.52 9.74
C VAL A 104 2.10 -17.99 9.74
N GLU A 105 1.52 -17.36 10.77
CA GLU A 105 1.50 -15.90 10.89
C GLU A 105 2.91 -15.31 11.11
N ILE A 106 3.81 -16.05 11.78
CA ILE A 106 5.21 -15.66 11.92
C ILE A 106 5.95 -15.73 10.57
N GLU A 107 5.72 -16.75 9.76
CA GLU A 107 6.36 -16.84 8.43
C GLU A 107 5.85 -15.75 7.47
N GLU A 108 4.56 -15.42 7.50
CA GLU A 108 4.02 -14.27 6.75
C GLU A 108 4.66 -12.96 7.19
N LEU A 109 4.80 -12.76 8.50
CA LEU A 109 5.47 -11.62 9.08
C LEU A 109 6.92 -11.50 8.59
N LYS A 110 7.69 -12.59 8.64
CA LYS A 110 9.08 -12.62 8.13
C LYS A 110 9.13 -12.24 6.65
N ALA A 111 8.25 -12.82 5.83
CA ALA A 111 8.19 -12.51 4.40
C ALA A 111 7.83 -11.04 4.13
N ALA A 112 6.98 -10.42 4.96
CA ALA A 112 6.68 -8.99 4.87
C ALA A 112 7.89 -8.13 5.25
N LEU A 113 8.63 -8.49 6.30
CA LEU A 113 9.84 -7.79 6.73
C LEU A 113 10.97 -7.88 5.69
N ASP A 114 11.20 -9.04 5.09
CA ASP A 114 12.23 -9.25 4.06
C ASP A 114 12.00 -8.39 2.81
N ARG A 115 10.74 -8.07 2.48
CA ARG A 115 10.40 -7.16 1.37
C ARG A 115 10.52 -5.69 1.74
N PHE A 116 10.41 -5.38 3.03
CA PHE A 116 10.38 -4.02 3.56
C PHE A 116 11.76 -3.48 3.88
N ILE A 117 12.64 -4.34 4.39
CA ILE A 117 14.01 -4.01 4.77
C ILE A 117 14.91 -4.38 3.58
N PRO A 118 15.45 -3.39 2.84
CA PRO A 118 16.36 -3.66 1.73
C PRO A 118 17.73 -4.20 2.19
#